data_AF-A0A1H1E0U6-F1
#
_entry.id   AF-A0A1H1E0U6-F1
#
_cell.length_a   1.000
_cell.length_b   1.000
_cell.length_c   1.000
_cell.angle_alpha   90.00
_cell.angle_beta   90.00
_cell.angle_gamma   90.00
#
_symmetry.space_group_name_H-M   'P 1'
#
loop_
_entity.id
_entity.type
_entity.pdbx_description
1 polymer ?
#
loop_
_entity_poly.entity_id
_entity_poly.type
_entity_poly.pdbx_seq_one_letter_code
_entity_poly.pdbx_strand_id
1 'polypeptide(L)'
;MTKDNKNLEEAIKDRGLIARILGGQPTVLQKIFFWLMVISLLIWPLLFFGSLFLFDAPFRSTVDETCRYGIFFTILLYPIYLFPLMRFCLWAFRRLKASWLFFLCPLIPIVVISLFIKIASSEFAAEKPEGYDSSTFVRLNEAYSKDVNHVYYHNEILNLADPSSFRVLNENYSADNRYVWYNNDTIPGADPATFVAPENKNDFSFSLSLAHDAHDYYHGTSPLHVADVSSFKEIDGSWAIDCKNVYYLGLDASIGENNIPIGDYATFKALSFRYAKDSKCVYYENQIVEGADPKTFRVLEGEQHFAQDKNRVYYQASGTSIRDLKSLRHKNMNEGLNEAFHTDGTTVYNSELMAMPADCDFATIHRVERYRDWYADRNRVYYENRLLTGANPLTFRIFPSHYVSENHVSNNNKDACYSCDGDHVYYRDSLITGVDIATFICGYDYVNSCSFAFDKNRYYQGTPNPRLEKLRQGKCHVDSE
;
A
#
# COMPACT_ATOMS: atom_id res chain seq x y z
N MET A 1 -64.85 47.88 12.19
CA MET A 1 -64.28 46.79 13.01
C MET A 1 -65.23 46.51 14.16
N THR A 2 -66.12 45.54 13.96
CA THR A 2 -67.19 45.17 14.88
C THR A 2 -66.65 44.36 16.06
N LYS A 3 -67.31 44.48 17.21
CA LYS A 3 -67.04 43.79 18.49
C LYS A 3 -66.82 42.27 18.32
N ASP A 4 -67.42 41.69 17.28
CA ASP A 4 -67.31 40.26 16.93
C ASP A 4 -65.93 39.82 16.42
N ASN A 5 -65.18 40.68 15.70
CA ASN A 5 -63.81 40.33 15.31
C ASN A 5 -62.84 40.37 16.50
N LYS A 6 -63.11 41.25 17.49
CA LYS A 6 -62.36 41.29 18.75
C LYS A 6 -62.63 40.04 19.60
N ASN A 7 -63.90 39.62 19.68
CA ASN A 7 -64.29 38.40 20.40
C ASN A 7 -63.78 37.11 19.72
N LEU A 8 -63.70 37.06 18.39
CA LEU A 8 -63.15 35.90 17.68
C LEU A 8 -61.62 35.83 17.81
N GLU A 9 -60.92 36.97 17.74
CA GLU A 9 -59.48 37.04 18.02
C GLU A 9 -59.17 36.69 19.48
N GLU A 10 -59.96 37.18 20.44
CA GLU A 10 -59.84 36.81 21.87
C GLU A 10 -60.12 35.32 22.10
N ALA A 11 -61.17 34.75 21.47
CA ALA A 11 -61.50 33.32 21.59
C ALA A 11 -60.48 32.38 20.91
N ILE A 12 -59.73 32.86 19.92
CA ILE A 12 -58.62 32.12 19.30
C ILE A 12 -57.34 32.30 20.13
N LYS A 13 -57.15 33.44 20.82
CA LYS A 13 -56.03 33.69 21.73
C LYS A 13 -56.12 32.84 22.99
N ASP A 14 -57.34 32.53 23.44
CA ASP A 14 -57.62 31.72 24.63
C ASP A 14 -57.52 30.19 24.39
N ARG A 15 -57.34 29.78 23.13
CA ARG A 15 -57.03 28.37 22.79
C ARG A 15 -55.52 28.15 22.92
N GLY A 16 -55.13 27.29 23.88
CA GLY A 16 -53.73 26.89 24.06
C GLY A 16 -53.07 26.46 22.74
N LEU A 17 -51.77 26.75 22.61
CA LEU A 17 -50.96 26.61 21.38
C LEU A 17 -51.24 25.31 20.58
N ILE A 18 -51.38 24.18 21.27
CA ILE A 18 -51.60 22.85 20.69
C ILE A 18 -52.96 22.74 19.96
N ALA A 19 -54.01 23.39 20.48
CA ALA A 19 -55.34 23.38 19.87
C ALA A 19 -55.41 24.22 18.59
N ARG A 20 -54.55 25.25 18.47
CA ARG A 20 -54.39 26.06 17.25
C ARG A 20 -53.63 25.29 16.16
N ILE A 21 -52.64 24.47 16.55
CA ILE A 21 -51.87 23.62 15.63
C ILE A 21 -52.71 22.45 15.07
N LEU A 22 -53.59 21.86 15.90
CA LEU A 22 -54.37 20.68 15.53
C LEU A 22 -55.76 20.98 14.95
N GLY A 23 -56.18 22.24 14.90
CA GLY A 23 -57.48 22.65 14.32
C GLY A 23 -58.71 22.21 15.14
N GLY A 24 -58.53 21.83 16.42
CA GLY A 24 -59.58 21.29 17.29
C GLY A 24 -59.10 21.07 18.73
N GLN A 25 -60.01 20.62 19.62
CA GLN A 25 -59.65 20.30 21.01
C GLN A 25 -58.80 19.01 21.06
N PRO A 26 -57.53 19.07 21.50
CA PRO A 26 -56.65 17.92 21.44
C PRO A 26 -56.94 16.92 22.56
N THR A 27 -56.84 15.62 22.23
CA THR A 27 -56.97 14.55 23.22
C THR A 27 -55.83 14.61 24.24
N VAL A 28 -56.02 13.99 25.41
CA VAL A 28 -54.99 13.92 26.46
C VAL A 28 -53.68 13.32 25.89
N LEU A 29 -53.79 12.26 25.08
CA LEU A 29 -52.64 11.60 24.46
C LEU A 29 -51.91 12.50 23.45
N GLN A 30 -52.65 13.29 22.65
CA GLN A 30 -52.05 14.26 21.73
C GLN A 30 -51.32 15.37 22.47
N LYS A 31 -51.89 15.89 23.56
CA LYS A 31 -51.22 16.90 24.40
C LYS A 31 -49.90 16.37 24.96
N ILE A 32 -49.91 15.14 25.49
CA ILE A 32 -48.71 14.48 26.01
C ILE A 32 -47.66 14.31 24.90
N PHE A 33 -48.06 13.85 23.71
CA PHE A 33 -47.15 13.67 22.58
C PHE A 33 -46.49 14.97 22.12
N PHE A 34 -47.26 16.06 21.99
CA PHE A 34 -46.71 17.37 21.61
C PHE A 34 -45.71 17.88 22.66
N TRP A 35 -46.03 17.73 23.94
CA TRP A 35 -45.09 18.09 25.00
C TRP A 35 -43.82 17.24 24.96
N LEU A 36 -43.92 15.93 24.70
CA LEU A 36 -42.75 15.07 24.53
C LEU A 36 -41.85 15.50 23.36
N MET A 37 -42.44 15.88 22.22
CA MET A 37 -41.67 16.39 21.08
C MET A 37 -41.00 17.74 21.34
N VAL A 38 -41.71 18.66 22.01
CA VAL A 38 -41.15 19.96 22.36
C VAL A 38 -40.02 19.79 23.37
N ILE A 39 -40.24 18.97 24.40
CA ILE A 39 -39.22 18.67 25.41
C ILE A 39 -38.01 17.97 24.78
N SER A 40 -38.19 17.02 23.85
CA SER A 40 -37.06 16.36 23.19
C SER A 40 -36.23 17.32 22.33
N LEU A 41 -36.86 18.27 21.64
CA LEU A 41 -36.16 19.33 20.89
C LEU A 41 -35.49 20.35 21.80
N LEU A 42 -36.06 20.66 22.97
CA LEU A 42 -35.45 21.55 23.95
C LEU A 42 -34.24 20.92 24.64
N ILE A 43 -34.26 19.60 24.85
CA ILE A 43 -33.16 18.84 25.46
C ILE A 43 -32.07 18.51 24.44
N TRP A 44 -32.38 18.48 23.14
CA TRP A 44 -31.44 18.11 22.08
C TRP A 44 -30.08 18.85 22.11
N PRO A 45 -29.99 20.18 22.28
CA PRO A 45 -28.70 20.87 22.33
C PRO A 45 -27.79 20.36 23.46
N LEU A 46 -28.39 20.00 24.61
CA LEU A 46 -27.65 19.43 25.75
C LEU A 46 -27.17 18.02 25.43
N LEU A 47 -27.99 17.20 24.77
CA LEU A 47 -27.58 15.85 24.36
C LEU A 47 -26.51 15.88 23.27
N PHE A 48 -26.59 16.83 22.34
CA PHE A 48 -25.56 17.05 21.33
C PHE A 48 -24.23 17.48 21.97
N PHE A 49 -24.28 18.41 22.92
CA PHE A 49 -23.07 18.78 23.65
C PHE A 49 -22.51 17.60 24.45
N GLY A 50 -23.38 16.82 25.10
CA GLY A 50 -23.00 15.60 25.80
C GLY A 50 -22.38 14.52 24.91
N SER A 51 -22.80 14.41 23.65
CA SER A 51 -22.26 13.40 22.73
C SER A 51 -20.86 13.71 22.23
N LEU A 52 -20.37 14.95 22.36
CA LEU A 52 -18.98 15.30 22.04
C LEU A 52 -17.99 14.58 22.97
N PHE A 53 -18.37 14.37 24.24
CA PHE A 53 -17.55 13.63 25.21
C PHE A 53 -17.40 12.14 24.88
N LEU A 54 -18.16 11.60 23.91
CA LEU A 54 -17.95 10.23 23.43
C LEU A 54 -16.58 10.07 22.75
N PHE A 55 -15.92 11.15 22.35
CA PHE A 55 -14.64 11.13 21.65
C PHE A 55 -13.44 11.46 22.55
N ASP A 56 -13.66 11.75 23.84
CA ASP A 56 -12.58 12.03 24.80
C ASP A 56 -11.80 10.75 25.20
N ALA A 57 -12.44 9.58 25.09
CA ALA A 57 -11.80 8.30 25.31
C ALA A 57 -11.30 7.68 24.00
N PRO A 58 -10.14 7.02 23.96
CA PRO A 58 -9.65 6.34 22.77
C PRO A 58 -10.66 5.27 22.29
N PHE A 59 -10.65 4.98 20.99
CA PHE A 59 -11.48 3.95 20.40
C PHE A 59 -11.01 2.56 20.84
N ARG A 60 -11.95 1.65 21.10
CA ARG A 60 -11.64 0.27 21.50
C ARG A 60 -11.47 -0.67 20.31
N SER A 61 -12.08 -0.32 19.18
CA SER A 61 -12.05 -1.05 17.91
C SER A 61 -12.69 -0.19 16.83
N THR A 62 -12.58 -0.60 15.57
CA THR A 62 -13.31 0.00 14.44
C THR A 62 -14.84 -0.09 14.60
N VAL A 63 -15.32 -1.13 15.27
CA VAL A 63 -16.75 -1.30 15.59
C VAL A 63 -17.19 -0.31 16.68
N ASP A 64 -16.38 -0.11 17.73
CA ASP A 64 -16.63 0.90 18.78
C ASP A 64 -16.64 2.32 18.19
N GLU A 65 -15.68 2.62 17.33
CA GLU A 65 -15.62 3.89 16.58
C GLU A 65 -16.89 4.11 15.74
N THR A 66 -17.27 3.12 14.92
CA THR A 66 -18.49 3.17 14.09
C THR A 66 -19.74 3.40 14.95
N CYS A 67 -19.82 2.76 16.12
CA CYS A 67 -20.95 2.92 17.03
C CYS A 67 -21.00 4.31 17.66
N ARG A 68 -19.85 4.89 18.06
CA ARG A 68 -19.79 6.26 18.62
C ARG A 68 -20.19 7.30 17.58
N TYR A 69 -19.72 7.16 16.34
CA TYR A 69 -20.20 7.99 15.23
C TYR A 69 -21.69 7.79 14.95
N GLY A 70 -22.18 6.54 15.01
CA GLY A 70 -23.60 6.22 14.89
C GLY A 70 -24.46 6.94 15.92
N ILE A 71 -24.05 6.95 17.19
CA ILE A 71 -24.72 7.70 18.27
C ILE A 71 -24.64 9.20 18.01
N PHE A 72 -23.46 9.71 17.69
CA PHE A 72 -23.22 11.13 17.43
C PHE A 72 -24.11 11.66 16.30
N PHE A 73 -24.14 11.00 15.14
CA PHE A 73 -24.98 11.41 14.01
C PHE A 73 -26.47 11.24 14.28
N THR A 74 -26.87 10.21 15.04
CA THR A 74 -28.27 10.06 15.50
C THR A 74 -28.70 11.26 16.34
N ILE A 75 -27.83 11.77 17.21
CA ILE A 75 -28.13 12.95 18.03
C ILE A 75 -28.04 14.22 17.17
N LEU A 76 -26.91 14.48 16.51
CA LEU A 76 -26.64 15.69 15.73
C LEU A 76 -27.74 15.97 14.69
N LEU A 77 -28.16 14.95 13.95
CA LEU A 77 -29.12 15.11 12.85
C LEU A 77 -30.59 15.06 13.31
N TYR A 78 -30.86 14.88 14.62
CA TYR A 78 -32.21 14.70 15.15
C TYR A 78 -33.21 15.78 14.69
N PRO A 79 -32.91 17.10 14.76
CA PRO A 79 -33.85 18.12 14.29
C PRO A 79 -34.13 18.05 12.78
N ILE A 80 -33.16 17.55 12.00
CA ILE A 80 -33.24 17.46 10.54
C ILE A 80 -34.11 16.29 10.12
N TYR A 81 -33.88 15.09 10.70
CA TYR A 81 -34.62 13.89 10.30
C TYR A 81 -35.95 13.70 11.06
N LEU A 82 -36.21 14.44 12.14
CA LEU A 82 -37.46 14.32 12.92
C LEU A 82 -38.71 14.52 12.05
N PHE A 83 -38.71 15.49 11.14
CA PHE A 83 -39.84 15.75 10.27
C PHE A 83 -40.07 14.64 9.22
N PRO A 84 -39.05 14.19 8.45
CA PRO A 84 -39.13 12.98 7.62
C PRO A 84 -39.61 11.74 8.39
N LEU A 85 -39.07 11.50 9.59
CA LEU A 85 -39.46 10.37 10.44
C LEU A 85 -40.93 10.44 10.82
N MET A 86 -41.42 11.62 11.20
CA MET A 86 -42.82 11.84 11.55
C MET A 86 -43.76 11.62 10.36
N ARG A 87 -43.34 12.01 9.15
CA ARG A 87 -44.05 11.73 7.89
C ARG A 87 -44.11 10.23 7.59
N PHE A 88 -43.00 9.53 7.78
CA PHE A 88 -42.92 8.07 7.61
C PHE A 88 -43.82 7.34 8.61
N CYS A 89 -43.78 7.69 9.90
CA CYS A 89 -44.66 7.11 10.92
C CYS A 89 -46.13 7.38 10.63
N LEU A 90 -46.49 8.56 10.12
CA LEU A 90 -47.86 8.88 9.70
C LEU A 90 -48.31 8.04 8.50
N TRP A 91 -47.42 7.82 7.53
CA TRP A 91 -47.67 6.93 6.40
C TRP A 91 -47.85 5.48 6.86
N ALA A 92 -46.98 4.97 7.73
CA ALA A 92 -47.06 3.62 8.28
C ALA A 92 -48.35 3.43 9.10
N PHE A 93 -48.73 4.42 9.91
CA PHE A 93 -50.02 4.47 10.61
C PHE A 93 -51.20 4.26 9.65
N ARG A 94 -51.25 5.03 8.55
CA ARG A 94 -52.36 4.96 7.59
C ARG A 94 -52.44 3.61 6.89
N ARG A 95 -51.30 2.97 6.63
CA ARG A 95 -51.22 1.68 5.96
C ARG A 95 -51.54 0.49 6.87
N LEU A 96 -51.06 0.52 8.12
CA LEU A 96 -51.17 -0.58 9.08
C LEU A 96 -52.38 -0.49 10.03
N LYS A 97 -53.15 0.61 9.97
CA LYS A 97 -54.30 0.91 10.85
C LYS A 97 -53.97 0.87 12.35
N ALA A 98 -52.71 1.08 12.72
CA ALA A 98 -52.22 1.06 14.10
C ALA A 98 -51.90 2.50 14.57
N SER A 99 -52.86 3.14 15.24
CA SER A 99 -52.76 4.54 15.71
C SER A 99 -51.63 4.79 16.71
N TRP A 100 -51.23 3.77 17.47
CA TRP A 100 -50.19 3.86 18.49
C TRP A 100 -48.77 4.02 17.91
N LEU A 101 -48.51 3.54 16.68
CA LEU A 101 -47.17 3.59 16.06
C LEU A 101 -46.65 5.01 15.87
N PHE A 102 -47.54 5.96 15.60
CA PHE A 102 -47.18 7.38 15.46
C PHE A 102 -46.60 7.96 16.75
N PHE A 103 -47.12 7.51 17.90
CA PHE A 103 -46.70 7.98 19.22
C PHE A 103 -45.34 7.43 19.66
N LEU A 104 -44.80 6.43 18.94
CA LEU A 104 -43.46 5.88 19.19
C LEU A 104 -42.33 6.63 18.46
N CYS A 105 -42.65 7.54 17.53
CA CYS A 105 -41.69 8.35 16.79
C CYS A 105 -40.55 8.95 17.64
N PRO A 106 -40.82 9.60 18.80
CA PRO A 106 -39.75 10.16 19.64
C PRO A 106 -38.88 9.11 20.34
N LEU A 107 -39.30 7.84 20.40
CA LEU A 107 -38.55 6.74 21.01
C LEU A 107 -37.59 6.05 20.03
N ILE A 108 -37.78 6.23 18.72
CA ILE A 108 -36.94 5.58 17.69
C ILE A 108 -35.46 5.96 17.82
N PRO A 109 -35.07 7.25 17.98
CA PRO A 109 -33.66 7.60 18.21
C PRO A 109 -33.09 6.98 19.48
N ILE A 110 -33.90 6.86 20.53
CA ILE A 110 -33.49 6.24 21.80
C ILE A 110 -33.19 4.75 21.60
N VAL A 111 -34.01 4.06 20.82
CA VAL A 111 -33.79 2.64 20.48
C VAL A 111 -32.53 2.48 19.62
N VAL A 112 -32.31 3.35 18.64
CA VAL A 112 -31.11 3.32 17.78
C VAL A 112 -29.84 3.59 18.59
N ILE A 113 -29.85 4.61 19.45
CA ILE A 113 -28.74 4.89 20.38
C ILE A 113 -28.51 3.70 21.32
N SER A 114 -29.57 3.11 21.87
CA SER A 114 -29.47 1.93 22.73
C SER A 114 -28.86 0.72 22.00
N LEU A 115 -29.19 0.54 20.72
CA LEU A 115 -28.63 -0.52 19.89
C LEU A 115 -27.13 -0.29 19.68
N PHE A 116 -26.71 0.93 19.33
CA PHE A 116 -25.29 1.26 19.19
C PHE A 116 -24.53 1.09 20.51
N ILE A 117 -25.11 1.49 21.65
CA ILE A 117 -24.50 1.25 22.97
C ILE A 117 -24.35 -0.25 23.23
N LYS A 118 -25.36 -1.07 22.91
CA LYS A 118 -25.31 -2.53 23.08
C LYS A 118 -24.26 -3.17 22.18
N ILE A 119 -24.14 -2.73 20.92
CA ILE A 119 -23.12 -3.23 20.00
C ILE A 119 -21.73 -2.81 20.50
N ALA A 120 -21.53 -1.53 20.83
CA ALA A 120 -20.27 -1.01 21.37
C ALA A 120 -19.85 -1.65 22.71
N SER A 121 -20.79 -2.19 23.48
CA SER A 121 -20.52 -2.90 24.74
C SER A 121 -20.52 -4.43 24.60
N SER A 122 -20.76 -4.95 23.40
CA SER A 122 -20.75 -6.39 23.14
C SER A 122 -19.33 -6.94 23.02
N GLU A 123 -19.19 -8.24 23.25
CA GLU A 123 -17.95 -8.99 22.99
C GLU A 123 -17.51 -8.87 21.52
N PHE A 124 -18.45 -8.66 20.59
CA PHE A 124 -18.15 -8.45 19.16
C PHE A 124 -17.43 -7.11 18.88
N ALA A 125 -17.65 -6.09 19.71
CA ALA A 125 -16.94 -4.80 19.57
C ALA A 125 -15.64 -4.74 20.38
N ALA A 126 -15.42 -5.68 21.30
CA ALA A 126 -14.16 -5.88 21.99
C ALA A 126 -13.52 -7.14 21.40
N GLU A 127 -12.87 -7.00 20.24
CA GLU A 127 -12.13 -8.11 19.64
C GLU A 127 -11.06 -8.55 20.64
N LYS A 128 -11.19 -9.78 21.14
CA LYS A 128 -10.30 -10.34 22.16
C LYS A 128 -9.78 -11.70 21.68
N PRO A 129 -8.54 -12.04 22.05
CA PRO A 129 -7.95 -13.33 21.69
C PRO A 129 -8.76 -14.50 22.23
N GLU A 130 -8.76 -15.64 21.52
CA GLU A 130 -9.39 -16.86 22.02
C GLU A 130 -8.64 -17.41 23.25
N GLY A 131 -9.37 -17.83 24.29
CA GLY A 131 -8.78 -18.44 25.49
C GLY A 131 -8.06 -17.47 26.44
N TYR A 132 -8.24 -16.16 26.26
CA TYR A 132 -7.66 -15.14 27.13
C TYR A 132 -8.23 -15.17 28.57
N ASP A 133 -7.41 -14.77 29.55
CA ASP A 133 -7.85 -14.60 30.93
C ASP A 133 -8.62 -13.27 31.09
N SER A 134 -9.94 -13.38 31.25
CA SER A 134 -10.81 -12.21 31.33
C SER A 134 -10.60 -11.31 32.55
N SER A 135 -9.98 -11.83 33.61
CA SER A 135 -9.77 -11.10 34.85
C SER A 135 -8.50 -10.24 34.83
N THR A 136 -7.52 -10.61 34.00
CA THR A 136 -6.19 -9.98 33.93
C THR A 136 -5.89 -9.35 32.57
N PHE A 137 -6.82 -9.44 31.61
CA PHE A 137 -6.68 -8.86 30.29
C PHE A 137 -6.53 -7.33 30.30
N VAL A 138 -5.47 -6.85 29.65
CA VAL A 138 -5.15 -5.45 29.48
C VAL A 138 -4.74 -5.19 28.04
N ARG A 139 -5.39 -4.20 27.40
CA ARG A 139 -4.97 -3.69 26.09
C ARG A 139 -3.84 -2.67 26.29
N LEU A 140 -2.75 -2.82 25.56
CA LEU A 140 -1.56 -1.97 25.68
C LEU A 140 -1.59 -0.83 24.65
N ASN A 141 -1.96 -1.13 23.40
CA ASN A 141 -2.23 -0.18 22.32
C ASN A 141 -3.19 -0.80 21.28
N GLU A 142 -3.26 -0.25 20.07
CA GLU A 142 -4.12 -0.79 19.02
C GLU A 142 -3.72 -2.22 18.59
N ALA A 143 -2.42 -2.48 18.54
CA ALA A 143 -1.86 -3.74 18.08
C ALA A 143 -1.65 -4.77 19.21
N TYR A 144 -1.27 -4.37 20.42
CA TYR A 144 -0.84 -5.30 21.47
C TYR A 144 -1.81 -5.33 22.65
N SER A 145 -2.01 -6.53 23.19
CA SER A 145 -2.70 -6.76 24.47
C SER A 145 -2.01 -7.86 25.26
N LYS A 146 -2.29 -8.00 26.55
CA LYS A 146 -1.74 -9.08 27.38
C LYS A 146 -2.69 -9.49 28.49
N ASP A 147 -2.50 -10.70 29.00
CA ASP A 147 -3.07 -11.16 30.27
C ASP A 147 -1.96 -11.76 31.15
N VAL A 148 -2.32 -12.48 32.22
CA VAL A 148 -1.33 -13.10 33.11
C VAL A 148 -0.51 -14.22 32.45
N ASN A 149 -1.03 -14.86 31.40
CA ASN A 149 -0.45 -16.03 30.76
C ASN A 149 0.23 -15.70 29.42
N HIS A 150 -0.32 -14.76 28.65
CA HIS A 150 0.10 -14.50 27.27
C HIS A 150 0.15 -13.00 26.94
N VAL A 151 0.98 -12.69 25.94
CA VAL A 151 0.93 -11.44 25.19
C VAL A 151 0.33 -11.74 23.83
N TYR A 152 -0.43 -10.80 23.30
CA TYR A 152 -1.14 -10.94 22.05
C TYR A 152 -0.80 -9.79 21.10
N TYR A 153 -0.55 -10.13 19.85
CA TYR A 153 -0.54 -9.19 18.74
C TYR A 153 -1.84 -9.36 17.95
N HIS A 154 -2.66 -8.32 17.93
CA HIS A 154 -4.08 -8.34 17.64
C HIS A 154 -4.79 -9.42 18.46
N ASN A 155 -5.03 -10.59 17.86
CA ASN A 155 -5.71 -11.72 18.49
C ASN A 155 -4.84 -12.98 18.57
N GLU A 156 -3.61 -12.93 18.06
CA GLU A 156 -2.70 -14.07 18.03
C GLU A 156 -1.74 -14.03 19.21
N ILE A 157 -1.44 -15.20 19.78
CA ILE A 157 -0.45 -15.33 20.85
C ILE A 157 0.93 -14.96 20.29
N LEU A 158 1.55 -13.95 20.89
CA LEU A 158 2.93 -13.59 20.61
C LEU A 158 3.85 -14.59 21.31
N ASN A 159 4.30 -15.58 20.55
CA ASN A 159 5.15 -16.65 21.08
C ASN A 159 6.44 -16.08 21.69
N LEU A 160 6.91 -16.73 22.77
CA LEU A 160 8.11 -16.39 23.56
C LEU A 160 8.00 -15.15 24.46
N ALA A 161 6.99 -14.30 24.27
CA ALA A 161 6.82 -13.09 25.05
C ALA A 161 6.51 -13.41 26.52
N ASP A 162 7.18 -12.70 27.42
CA ASP A 162 6.91 -12.72 28.86
C ASP A 162 5.93 -11.60 29.24
N PRO A 163 4.66 -11.91 29.59
CA PRO A 163 3.67 -10.89 29.92
C PRO A 163 4.07 -10.00 31.09
N SER A 164 4.90 -10.51 32.01
CA SER A 164 5.31 -9.77 33.21
C SER A 164 6.29 -8.65 32.91
N SER A 165 7.13 -8.79 31.87
CA SER A 165 8.14 -7.81 31.47
C SER A 165 7.85 -7.12 30.13
N PHE A 166 6.79 -7.53 29.43
CA PHE A 166 6.40 -6.98 28.13
C PHE A 166 6.01 -5.50 28.19
N ARG A 167 6.58 -4.73 27.27
CA ARG A 167 6.32 -3.30 27.05
C ARG A 167 6.22 -3.00 25.55
N VAL A 168 5.31 -2.10 25.20
CA VAL A 168 5.15 -1.58 23.84
C VAL A 168 6.04 -0.36 23.67
N LEU A 169 6.80 -0.29 22.57
CA LEU A 169 7.71 0.82 22.26
C LEU A 169 7.06 1.82 21.30
N ASN A 170 6.38 1.31 20.26
CA ASN A 170 5.49 2.09 19.39
C ASN A 170 4.42 1.15 18.76
N GLU A 171 3.74 1.58 17.68
CA GLU A 171 2.70 0.75 17.04
C GLU A 171 3.20 -0.59 16.50
N ASN A 172 4.46 -0.64 16.07
CA ASN A 172 5.03 -1.81 15.39
C ASN A 172 6.13 -2.50 16.21
N TYR A 173 6.74 -1.84 17.19
CA TYR A 173 7.84 -2.39 17.99
C TYR A 173 7.43 -2.61 19.44
N SER A 174 7.85 -3.75 19.98
CA SER A 174 7.65 -4.12 21.38
C SER A 174 8.84 -4.92 21.90
N ALA A 175 8.97 -5.01 23.21
CA ALA A 175 10.08 -5.74 23.84
C ALA A 175 9.67 -6.29 25.20
N ASP A 176 10.38 -7.31 25.64
CA ASP A 176 10.37 -7.80 27.02
C ASP A 176 11.81 -7.78 27.56
N ASN A 177 12.14 -8.57 28.58
CA ASN A 177 13.51 -8.64 29.10
C ASN A 177 14.46 -9.50 28.25
N ARG A 178 13.98 -10.21 27.23
CA ARG A 178 14.72 -11.22 26.45
C ARG A 178 14.68 -11.01 24.95
N TYR A 179 13.58 -10.48 24.42
CA TYR A 179 13.38 -10.32 22.99
C TYR A 179 12.80 -8.95 22.64
N VAL A 180 13.02 -8.58 21.39
CA VAL A 180 12.38 -7.45 20.72
C VAL A 180 11.58 -8.00 19.56
N TRP A 181 10.39 -7.47 19.33
CA TRP A 181 9.53 -7.82 18.21
C TRP A 181 9.26 -6.62 17.33
N TYR A 182 9.16 -6.89 16.03
CA TYR A 182 8.49 -6.05 15.06
C TYR A 182 7.20 -6.77 14.66
N ASN A 183 6.05 -6.16 14.96
CA ASN A 183 4.73 -6.78 14.87
C ASN A 183 4.69 -8.08 15.68
N ASN A 184 4.55 -9.22 15.02
CA ASN A 184 4.57 -10.56 15.62
C ASN A 184 5.90 -11.31 15.46
N ASP A 185 6.88 -10.74 14.74
CA ASP A 185 8.15 -11.38 14.45
C ASP A 185 9.25 -10.92 15.42
N THR A 186 10.02 -11.86 15.97
CA THR A 186 11.20 -11.54 16.77
C THR A 186 12.31 -10.96 15.91
N ILE A 187 13.01 -9.94 16.41
CA ILE A 187 14.21 -9.38 15.77
C ILE A 187 15.45 -10.10 16.32
N PRO A 188 16.08 -11.02 15.57
CA PRO A 188 17.17 -11.83 16.10
C PRO A 188 18.40 -10.96 16.40
N GLY A 189 18.96 -11.11 17.59
CA GLY A 189 20.18 -10.42 18.01
C GLY A 189 19.99 -8.98 18.49
N ALA A 190 18.78 -8.43 18.44
CA ALA A 190 18.46 -7.14 19.05
C ALA A 190 18.60 -7.20 20.57
N ASP A 191 19.14 -6.13 21.18
CA ASP A 191 19.28 -5.97 22.62
C ASP A 191 18.04 -5.30 23.22
N PRO A 192 17.16 -6.05 23.93
CA PRO A 192 15.96 -5.48 24.50
C PRO A 192 16.25 -4.38 25.52
N ALA A 193 17.40 -4.38 26.21
CA ALA A 193 17.67 -3.37 27.24
C ALA A 193 17.94 -1.98 26.65
N THR A 194 18.48 -1.92 25.43
CA THR A 194 18.92 -0.69 24.78
C THR A 194 18.14 -0.32 23.52
N PHE A 195 17.18 -1.17 23.11
CA PHE A 195 16.38 -0.96 21.91
C PHE A 195 15.49 0.29 21.99
N VAL A 196 15.58 1.11 20.96
CA VAL A 196 14.82 2.34 20.75
C VAL A 196 14.09 2.23 19.41
N ALA A 197 12.77 2.30 19.46
CA ALA A 197 11.93 2.35 18.27
C ALA A 197 11.99 3.75 17.62
N PRO A 198 11.84 3.86 16.28
CA PRO A 198 11.86 5.15 15.62
C PRO A 198 10.66 5.99 16.04
N GLU A 199 10.85 7.31 16.08
CA GLU A 199 9.75 8.26 16.28
C GLU A 199 8.74 8.14 15.13
N ASN A 200 7.45 8.12 15.46
CA ASN A 200 6.36 8.16 14.48
C ASN A 200 6.36 9.51 13.76
N LYS A 201 7.19 9.66 12.73
CA LYS A 201 7.09 10.79 11.82
C LYS A 201 5.89 10.53 10.92
N ASN A 202 4.81 11.29 11.12
CA ASN A 202 3.64 11.35 10.22
C ASN A 202 3.99 11.99 8.86
N ASP A 203 5.23 11.87 8.41
CA ASP A 203 5.73 12.55 7.24
C ASP A 203 5.70 11.59 6.06
N PHE A 204 5.09 12.02 4.96
CA PHE A 204 5.07 11.31 3.67
C PHE A 204 6.49 11.25 3.03
N SER A 205 7.55 11.40 3.82
CA SER A 205 8.93 11.31 3.39
C SER A 205 9.26 9.86 3.06
N PHE A 206 9.88 9.62 1.91
CA PHE A 206 10.45 8.32 1.50
C PHE A 206 11.65 7.86 2.37
N SER A 207 11.72 8.32 3.61
CA SER A 207 12.78 8.04 4.58
C SER A 207 12.43 6.78 5.37
N LEU A 208 13.27 5.75 5.25
CA LEU A 208 13.14 4.57 6.12
C LEU A 208 13.37 5.00 7.57
N SER A 209 12.42 4.69 8.43
CA SER A 209 12.54 4.96 9.86
C SER A 209 13.27 3.79 10.53
N LEU A 210 14.50 4.02 10.97
CA LEU A 210 15.34 2.99 11.59
C LEU A 210 15.14 2.92 13.09
N ALA A 211 14.88 1.72 13.60
CA ALA A 211 15.07 1.40 15.02
C ALA A 211 16.56 1.18 15.29
N HIS A 212 16.98 1.26 16.54
CA HIS A 212 18.37 0.99 16.90
C HIS A 212 18.51 0.49 18.33
N ASP A 213 19.62 -0.16 18.63
CA ASP A 213 20.05 -0.48 19.97
C ASP A 213 21.53 -0.10 20.18
N ALA A 214 22.18 -0.65 21.20
CA ALA A 214 23.60 -0.37 21.45
C ALA A 214 24.58 -0.99 20.42
N HIS A 215 24.12 -1.94 19.60
CA HIS A 215 24.94 -2.77 18.73
C HIS A 215 24.61 -2.63 17.24
N ASP A 216 23.37 -2.27 16.87
CA ASP A 216 23.00 -2.13 15.46
C ASP A 216 21.80 -1.19 15.22
N TYR A 217 21.51 -0.96 13.94
CA TYR A 217 20.30 -0.31 13.43
C TYR A 217 19.45 -1.32 12.67
N TYR A 218 18.13 -1.10 12.63
CA TYR A 218 17.16 -2.06 12.10
C TYR A 218 16.09 -1.36 11.26
N HIS A 219 15.70 -2.03 10.17
CA HIS A 219 14.48 -1.71 9.44
C HIS A 219 13.50 -2.89 9.53
N GLY A 220 12.45 -2.73 10.32
CA GLY A 220 11.56 -3.83 10.67
C GLY A 220 12.32 -4.89 11.45
N THR A 221 12.39 -6.10 10.90
CA THR A 221 13.18 -7.21 11.44
C THR A 221 14.60 -7.29 10.87
N SER A 222 14.92 -6.50 9.85
CA SER A 222 16.20 -6.59 9.13
C SER A 222 17.28 -5.75 9.81
N PRO A 223 18.37 -6.35 10.33
CA PRO A 223 19.52 -5.60 10.82
C PRO A 223 20.30 -4.95 9.69
N LEU A 224 20.89 -3.79 9.95
CA LEU A 224 21.69 -3.04 8.98
C LEU A 224 23.17 -3.46 8.99
N HIS A 225 23.62 -4.17 10.04
CA HIS A 225 25.00 -4.61 10.22
C HIS A 225 25.99 -3.45 10.17
N VAL A 226 25.71 -2.44 10.99
CA VAL A 226 26.56 -1.26 11.14
C VAL A 226 27.93 -1.66 11.68
N ALA A 227 29.00 -1.28 10.98
CA ALA A 227 30.36 -1.69 11.32
C ALA A 227 31.00 -0.80 12.38
N ASP A 228 30.49 0.42 12.55
CA ASP A 228 30.83 1.32 13.64
C ASP A 228 29.63 2.17 14.07
N VAL A 229 28.86 1.68 15.04
CA VAL A 229 27.65 2.34 15.58
C VAL A 229 27.96 3.76 16.09
N SER A 230 29.17 3.98 16.63
CA SER A 230 29.54 5.28 17.21
C SER A 230 29.69 6.41 16.19
N SER A 231 30.01 6.07 14.94
CA SER A 231 30.15 7.01 13.82
C SER A 231 29.00 6.93 12.82
N PHE A 232 28.01 6.08 13.08
CA PHE A 232 26.86 5.91 12.22
C PHE A 232 26.08 7.23 12.10
N LYS A 233 25.71 7.54 10.88
CA LYS A 233 24.98 8.75 10.54
C LYS A 233 24.07 8.50 9.34
N GLU A 234 22.78 8.71 9.54
CA GLU A 234 21.83 8.89 8.45
C GLU A 234 22.10 10.24 7.76
N ILE A 235 22.29 10.20 6.44
CA ILE A 235 22.59 11.38 5.62
C ILE A 235 21.28 11.99 5.12
N ASP A 236 20.43 11.14 4.57
CA ASP A 236 19.07 11.43 4.18
C ASP A 236 18.26 10.13 4.25
N GLY A 237 17.02 10.14 3.75
CA GLY A 237 16.15 8.98 3.79
C GLY A 237 16.57 7.80 2.90
N SER A 238 17.65 7.93 2.12
CA SER A 238 18.13 6.91 1.18
C SER A 238 19.57 6.47 1.43
N TRP A 239 20.32 7.21 2.25
CA TRP A 239 21.73 6.93 2.52
C TRP A 239 22.07 7.10 3.99
N ALA A 240 22.84 6.15 4.51
CA ALA A 240 23.55 6.27 5.78
C ALA A 240 25.01 5.87 5.62
N ILE A 241 25.85 6.29 6.55
CA ILE A 241 27.28 5.97 6.56
C ILE A 241 27.75 5.70 7.98
N ASP A 242 28.81 4.91 8.10
CA ASP A 242 29.71 4.95 9.26
C ASP A 242 31.14 5.18 8.78
N CYS A 243 32.11 5.24 9.69
CA CYS A 243 33.50 5.51 9.30
C CYS A 243 34.17 4.42 8.43
N LYS A 244 33.50 3.29 8.20
CA LYS A 244 33.99 2.14 7.41
C LYS A 244 33.16 1.90 6.16
N ASN A 245 31.85 2.15 6.19
CA ASN A 245 30.90 1.72 5.18
C ASN A 245 29.87 2.79 4.80
N VAL A 246 29.33 2.62 3.59
CA VAL A 246 28.14 3.28 3.07
C VAL A 246 26.99 2.27 3.06
N TYR A 247 25.80 2.73 3.45
CA TYR A 247 24.56 1.98 3.54
C TYR A 247 23.52 2.65 2.66
N TYR A 248 22.98 1.91 1.69
CA TYR A 248 21.85 2.37 0.89
C TYR A 248 20.53 1.90 1.52
N LEU A 249 19.65 2.87 1.74
CA LEU A 249 18.36 2.76 2.41
C LEU A 249 17.23 3.00 1.39
N GLY A 250 17.34 2.44 0.19
CA GLY A 250 16.24 2.49 -0.78
C GLY A 250 15.09 1.57 -0.39
N LEU A 251 13.86 1.88 -0.81
CA LEU A 251 12.68 1.00 -0.61
C LEU A 251 12.89 -0.41 -1.17
N ASP A 252 13.64 -0.54 -2.26
CA ASP A 252 13.93 -1.81 -2.94
C ASP A 252 15.26 -2.45 -2.47
N ALA A 253 15.92 -1.88 -1.45
CA ALA A 253 17.23 -2.35 -1.02
C ALA A 253 17.11 -3.62 -0.15
N SER A 254 17.96 -4.61 -0.43
CA SER A 254 18.23 -5.70 0.51
C SER A 254 19.01 -5.17 1.71
N ILE A 255 18.28 -4.67 2.72
CA ILE A 255 18.86 -4.12 3.95
C ILE A 255 19.75 -5.17 4.65
N GLY A 256 20.96 -4.76 5.04
CA GLY A 256 21.92 -5.63 5.74
C GLY A 256 22.75 -6.52 4.81
N GLU A 257 22.49 -6.49 3.50
CA GLU A 257 23.29 -7.24 2.52
C GLU A 257 24.28 -6.30 1.80
N ASN A 258 25.52 -6.76 1.66
CA ASN A 258 26.56 -6.10 0.83
C ASN A 258 26.97 -4.68 1.27
N ASN A 259 27.48 -4.55 2.50
CA ASN A 259 28.10 -3.30 2.98
C ASN A 259 29.18 -2.81 2.00
N ILE A 260 29.09 -1.54 1.58
CA ILE A 260 30.06 -0.95 0.67
C ILE A 260 31.13 -0.21 1.46
N PRO A 261 32.43 -0.49 1.27
CA PRO A 261 33.50 0.27 1.91
C PRO A 261 33.46 1.75 1.50
N ILE A 262 33.52 2.64 2.49
CA ILE A 262 33.58 4.09 2.23
C ILE A 262 35.00 4.52 1.85
N GLY A 263 35.13 5.30 0.78
CA GLY A 263 36.41 5.83 0.31
C GLY A 263 36.92 6.98 1.18
N ASP A 264 36.04 7.95 1.46
CA ASP A 264 36.34 9.12 2.28
C ASP A 264 35.10 9.63 3.03
N TYR A 265 34.95 9.14 4.27
CA TYR A 265 33.85 9.47 5.18
C TYR A 265 33.59 10.99 5.32
N ALA A 266 34.64 11.80 5.40
CA ALA A 266 34.49 13.24 5.67
C ALA A 266 33.87 14.02 4.50
N THR A 267 33.89 13.45 3.29
CA THR A 267 33.48 14.13 2.05
C THR A 267 32.24 13.52 1.40
N PHE A 268 31.65 12.51 2.06
CA PHE A 268 30.47 11.82 1.55
C PHE A 268 29.29 12.78 1.33
N LYS A 269 28.61 12.60 0.21
CA LYS A 269 27.45 13.38 -0.20
C LYS A 269 26.50 12.54 -1.05
N ALA A 270 25.24 12.47 -0.62
CA ALA A 270 24.14 11.98 -1.46
C ALA A 270 23.89 12.96 -2.62
N LEU A 271 23.77 12.43 -3.85
CA LEU A 271 23.51 13.21 -5.06
C LEU A 271 22.08 13.05 -5.56
N SER A 272 21.49 11.86 -5.39
CA SER A 272 20.10 11.54 -5.70
C SER A 272 19.64 10.37 -4.83
N PHE A 273 18.42 9.88 -5.05
CA PHE A 273 17.91 8.69 -4.40
C PHE A 273 18.87 7.51 -4.59
N ARG A 274 19.39 7.29 -5.81
CA ARG A 274 20.23 6.12 -6.14
C ARG A 274 21.72 6.39 -6.27
N TYR A 275 22.17 7.65 -6.32
CA TYR A 275 23.60 7.98 -6.42
C TYR A 275 24.12 8.77 -5.22
N ALA A 276 25.32 8.43 -4.79
CA ALA A 276 26.11 9.20 -3.84
C ALA A 276 27.59 9.25 -4.27
N LYS A 277 28.38 10.11 -3.65
CA LYS A 277 29.83 10.13 -3.86
C LYS A 277 30.59 10.64 -2.65
N ASP A 278 31.87 10.35 -2.61
CA ASP A 278 32.85 11.04 -1.79
C ASP A 278 33.99 11.57 -2.66
N SER A 279 35.13 11.94 -2.06
CA SER A 279 36.28 12.48 -2.78
C SER A 279 37.03 11.44 -3.64
N LYS A 280 36.83 10.14 -3.38
CA LYS A 280 37.54 9.01 -4.00
C LYS A 280 36.64 8.08 -4.82
N CYS A 281 35.39 7.92 -4.42
CA CYS A 281 34.46 6.93 -4.95
C CYS A 281 33.11 7.58 -5.34
N VAL A 282 32.43 6.93 -6.28
CA VAL A 282 31.03 7.18 -6.60
C VAL A 282 30.27 5.89 -6.34
N TYR A 283 29.07 6.01 -5.79
CA TYR A 283 28.22 4.91 -5.38
C TYR A 283 26.90 4.96 -6.13
N TYR A 284 26.42 3.79 -6.54
CA TYR A 284 25.08 3.58 -7.06
C TYR A 284 24.43 2.46 -6.26
N GLU A 285 23.40 2.78 -5.48
CA GLU A 285 22.76 1.84 -4.55
C GLU A 285 23.79 1.08 -3.70
N ASN A 286 23.79 -0.25 -3.81
CA ASN A 286 24.68 -1.17 -3.09
C ASN A 286 26.03 -1.43 -3.81
N GLN A 287 26.46 -0.55 -4.73
CA GLN A 287 27.65 -0.78 -5.57
C GLN A 287 28.54 0.45 -5.72
N ILE A 288 29.84 0.21 -5.93
CA ILE A 288 30.79 1.23 -6.38
C ILE A 288 30.71 1.35 -7.90
N VAL A 289 30.64 2.59 -8.40
CA VAL A 289 30.65 2.89 -9.83
C VAL A 289 32.11 2.88 -10.32
N GLU A 290 32.56 1.73 -10.80
CA GLU A 290 33.94 1.52 -11.20
C GLU A 290 34.39 2.46 -12.33
N GLY A 291 35.56 3.08 -12.13
CA GLY A 291 36.17 4.01 -13.10
C GLY A 291 35.53 5.40 -13.19
N ALA A 292 34.52 5.70 -12.38
CA ALA A 292 33.94 7.03 -12.26
C ALA A 292 34.95 8.06 -11.74
N ASP A 293 34.90 9.29 -12.25
CA ASP A 293 35.64 10.43 -11.69
C ASP A 293 34.76 11.21 -10.70
N PRO A 294 34.91 11.02 -9.36
CA PRO A 294 34.04 11.65 -8.37
C PRO A 294 34.06 13.18 -8.43
N LYS A 295 35.19 13.78 -8.87
CA LYS A 295 35.33 15.24 -8.92
C LYS A 295 34.40 15.86 -9.96
N THR A 296 34.17 15.15 -11.07
CA THR A 296 33.35 15.66 -12.19
C THR A 296 32.01 14.94 -12.36
N PHE A 297 31.79 13.87 -11.60
CA PHE A 297 30.54 13.11 -11.63
C PHE A 297 29.33 13.96 -11.22
N ARG A 298 28.28 13.89 -12.03
CA ARG A 298 26.96 14.50 -11.81
C ARG A 298 25.85 13.56 -12.28
N VAL A 299 24.76 13.52 -11.52
CA VAL A 299 23.52 12.87 -11.93
C VAL A 299 22.84 13.73 -12.99
N LEU A 300 22.24 13.11 -14.00
CA LEU A 300 21.48 13.85 -15.02
C LEU A 300 20.13 14.32 -14.43
N GLU A 301 19.72 15.53 -14.78
CA GLU A 301 18.55 16.17 -14.17
C GLU A 301 17.27 15.39 -14.44
N GLY A 302 16.49 15.10 -13.39
CA GLY A 302 15.24 14.35 -13.48
C GLY A 302 15.42 12.83 -13.60
N GLU A 303 16.64 12.33 -13.59
CA GLU A 303 16.96 10.94 -13.94
C GLU A 303 17.64 10.21 -12.78
N GLN A 304 17.03 9.12 -12.31
CA GLN A 304 17.55 8.37 -11.15
C GLN A 304 18.62 7.35 -11.53
N HIS A 305 18.68 6.93 -12.80
CA HIS A 305 19.59 5.88 -13.26
C HIS A 305 20.72 6.42 -14.15
N PHE A 306 20.65 7.67 -14.61
CA PHE A 306 21.65 8.21 -15.54
C PHE A 306 22.55 9.26 -14.88
N ALA A 307 23.83 9.14 -15.15
CA ALA A 307 24.83 10.09 -14.67
C ALA A 307 25.94 10.27 -15.70
N GLN A 308 26.82 11.25 -15.49
CA GLN A 308 27.93 11.51 -16.39
C GLN A 308 29.09 12.13 -15.61
N ASP A 309 30.31 11.83 -16.03
CA ASP A 309 31.53 12.53 -15.62
C ASP A 309 32.25 13.13 -16.84
N LYS A 310 33.47 13.64 -16.66
CA LYS A 310 34.25 14.23 -17.77
C LYS A 310 34.65 13.22 -18.86
N ASN A 311 34.62 11.92 -18.56
CA ASN A 311 35.11 10.86 -19.42
C ASN A 311 33.96 10.14 -20.16
N ARG A 312 32.84 9.88 -19.47
CA ARG A 312 31.73 9.08 -20.01
C ARG A 312 30.39 9.29 -19.31
N VAL A 313 29.33 8.77 -19.94
CA VAL A 313 27.96 8.61 -19.42
C VAL A 313 27.82 7.26 -18.74
N TYR A 314 27.00 7.19 -17.71
CA TYR A 314 26.70 6.01 -16.91
C TYR A 314 25.21 5.70 -16.96
N TYR A 315 24.89 4.42 -17.04
CA TYR A 315 23.58 3.87 -16.70
C TYR A 315 23.77 2.98 -15.49
N GLN A 316 23.12 3.32 -14.37
CA GLN A 316 23.34 2.72 -13.07
C GLN A 316 24.85 2.71 -12.71
N ALA A 317 25.37 1.61 -12.16
CA ALA A 317 26.79 1.47 -11.88
C ALA A 317 27.68 1.27 -13.13
N SER A 318 27.10 1.18 -14.34
CA SER A 318 27.83 0.82 -15.57
C SER A 318 28.27 2.03 -16.38
N GLY A 319 29.59 2.20 -16.53
CA GLY A 319 30.18 3.23 -17.39
C GLY A 319 30.18 2.85 -18.88
N THR A 320 29.59 3.68 -19.72
CA THR A 320 29.44 3.43 -21.17
C THR A 320 30.63 3.96 -21.98
N SER A 321 30.65 3.70 -23.30
CA SER A 321 31.61 4.32 -24.24
C SER A 321 31.22 5.75 -24.64
N ILE A 322 30.02 6.21 -24.27
CA ILE A 322 29.48 7.51 -24.68
C ILE A 322 30.16 8.60 -23.85
N ARG A 323 30.81 9.57 -24.50
CA ARG A 323 31.48 10.69 -23.80
C ARG A 323 30.51 11.73 -23.27
N ASP A 324 29.52 12.11 -24.07
CA ASP A 324 28.55 13.15 -23.72
C ASP A 324 27.18 12.83 -24.31
N LEU A 325 26.17 12.66 -23.45
CA LEU A 325 24.83 12.29 -23.88
C LEU A 325 24.22 13.35 -24.81
N LYS A 326 24.53 14.63 -24.58
CA LYS A 326 24.03 15.75 -25.38
C LYS A 326 24.54 15.77 -26.81
N SER A 327 25.63 15.04 -27.10
CA SER A 327 26.19 14.93 -28.44
C SER A 327 25.42 13.93 -29.32
N LEU A 328 24.57 13.10 -28.72
CA LEU A 328 23.82 12.07 -29.42
C LEU A 328 22.54 12.63 -30.05
N ARG A 329 22.11 11.98 -31.12
CA ARG A 329 20.74 12.12 -31.62
C ARG A 329 19.82 11.21 -30.84
N HIS A 330 18.63 11.71 -30.54
CA HIS A 330 17.65 11.02 -29.69
C HIS A 330 16.38 10.66 -30.48
N LYS A 331 15.75 9.55 -30.11
CA LYS A 331 14.41 9.14 -30.53
C LYS A 331 13.59 8.85 -29.28
N ASN A 332 12.31 9.24 -29.26
CA ASN A 332 11.37 9.07 -28.14
C ASN A 332 11.74 9.79 -26.83
N MET A 333 12.57 10.85 -26.90
CA MET A 333 13.00 11.61 -25.73
C MET A 333 11.85 12.28 -24.96
N ASN A 334 10.73 12.52 -25.62
CA ASN A 334 9.49 13.05 -25.03
C ASN A 334 8.86 12.09 -24.01
N GLU A 335 9.23 10.80 -24.01
CA GLU A 335 8.77 9.79 -23.06
C GLU A 335 9.75 9.59 -21.87
N GLY A 336 10.86 10.35 -21.85
CA GLY A 336 11.93 10.26 -20.84
C GLY A 336 13.15 9.48 -21.33
N LEU A 337 14.29 9.57 -20.61
CA LEU A 337 15.51 8.85 -21.02
C LEU A 337 15.33 7.33 -21.00
N ASN A 338 14.54 6.81 -20.05
CA ASN A 338 14.26 5.36 -19.91
C ASN A 338 13.52 4.75 -21.12
N GLU A 339 12.97 5.58 -22.02
CA GLU A 339 12.23 5.14 -23.20
C GLU A 339 12.93 5.56 -24.51
N ALA A 340 14.02 6.33 -24.40
CA ALA A 340 14.70 6.91 -25.53
C ALA A 340 15.71 5.94 -26.17
N PHE A 341 15.89 6.07 -27.49
CA PHE A 341 17.03 5.48 -28.20
C PHE A 341 18.00 6.57 -28.59
N HIS A 342 19.28 6.24 -28.64
CA HIS A 342 20.35 7.19 -28.88
C HIS A 342 21.23 6.75 -30.05
N THR A 343 21.86 7.69 -30.75
CA THR A 343 22.88 7.36 -31.74
C THR A 343 23.92 8.46 -31.89
N ASP A 344 25.18 8.06 -32.06
CA ASP A 344 26.28 8.94 -32.47
C ASP A 344 26.41 9.06 -33.99
N GLY A 345 25.50 8.44 -34.74
CA GLY A 345 25.52 8.34 -36.21
C GLY A 345 26.20 7.08 -36.75
N THR A 346 26.93 6.34 -35.90
CA THR A 346 27.57 5.06 -36.24
C THR A 346 26.99 3.88 -35.45
N THR A 347 26.72 4.09 -34.17
CA THR A 347 26.18 3.08 -33.25
C THR A 347 24.82 3.54 -32.75
N VAL A 348 23.88 2.61 -32.64
CA VAL A 348 22.59 2.82 -31.96
C VAL A 348 22.72 2.30 -30.54
N TYR A 349 22.15 3.02 -29.59
CA TYR A 349 22.10 2.63 -28.18
C TYR A 349 20.64 2.54 -27.74
N ASN A 350 20.32 1.52 -26.95
CA ASN A 350 19.00 1.40 -26.32
C ASN A 350 18.85 2.39 -25.14
N SER A 351 17.72 2.32 -24.45
CA SER A 351 17.41 3.16 -23.30
C SER A 351 18.33 2.95 -22.10
N GLU A 352 18.98 1.79 -22.01
CA GLU A 352 20.00 1.48 -21.00
C GLU A 352 21.42 1.85 -21.46
N LEU A 353 21.54 2.59 -22.57
CA LEU A 353 22.79 3.00 -23.21
C LEU A 353 23.69 1.84 -23.66
N MET A 354 23.13 0.65 -23.85
CA MET A 354 23.84 -0.49 -24.41
C MET A 354 23.95 -0.34 -25.93
N ALA A 355 25.14 -0.58 -26.47
CA ALA A 355 25.36 -0.56 -27.91
C ALA A 355 24.60 -1.73 -28.59
N MET A 356 23.73 -1.38 -29.52
CA MET A 356 22.97 -2.30 -30.36
C MET A 356 23.83 -2.86 -31.50
N PRO A 357 23.42 -3.98 -32.12
CA PRO A 357 24.12 -4.54 -33.28
C PRO A 357 24.28 -3.53 -34.43
N ALA A 358 25.39 -3.61 -35.17
CA ALA A 358 25.83 -2.57 -36.12
C ALA A 358 24.81 -2.16 -37.20
N ASP A 359 23.98 -3.09 -37.68
CA ASP A 359 22.95 -2.78 -38.70
C ASP A 359 21.57 -2.50 -38.11
N CYS A 360 21.49 -2.11 -36.83
CA CYS A 360 20.26 -1.62 -36.21
C CYS A 360 19.78 -0.33 -36.88
N ASP A 361 18.53 -0.32 -37.34
CA ASP A 361 17.96 0.86 -38.01
C ASP A 361 17.38 1.84 -36.99
N PHE A 362 18.15 2.90 -36.68
CA PHE A 362 17.73 3.98 -35.77
C PHE A 362 16.42 4.66 -36.17
N ALA A 363 16.09 4.73 -37.46
CA ALA A 363 14.87 5.42 -37.88
C ALA A 363 13.61 4.67 -37.47
N THR A 364 13.67 3.34 -37.46
CA THR A 364 12.51 2.46 -37.26
C THR A 364 12.54 1.66 -35.95
N ILE A 365 13.64 1.72 -35.19
CA ILE A 365 13.75 1.08 -33.88
C ILE A 365 12.66 1.54 -32.91
N HIS A 366 12.02 0.60 -32.23
CA HIS A 366 11.01 0.85 -31.21
C HIS A 366 11.02 -0.30 -30.19
N ARG A 367 10.45 -0.03 -29.00
CA ARG A 367 10.11 -1.08 -28.04
C ARG A 367 8.93 -1.88 -28.57
N VAL A 368 9.02 -3.21 -28.51
CA VAL A 368 7.89 -4.10 -28.81
C VAL A 368 6.83 -3.99 -27.71
N GLU A 369 7.28 -3.85 -26.46
CA GLU A 369 6.42 -3.67 -25.29
C GLU A 369 7.13 -2.78 -24.26
N ARG A 370 6.38 -1.88 -23.60
CA ARG A 370 6.94 -0.77 -22.82
C ARG A 370 7.82 -1.24 -21.65
N TYR A 371 7.44 -2.31 -20.97
CA TYR A 371 8.08 -2.76 -19.72
C TYR A 371 9.02 -3.96 -19.90
N ARG A 372 9.55 -4.16 -21.11
CA ARG A 372 10.39 -5.31 -21.44
C ARG A 372 11.57 -4.92 -22.32
N ASP A 373 12.59 -5.77 -22.31
CA ASP A 373 13.84 -5.58 -23.06
C ASP A 373 13.73 -6.07 -24.50
N TRP A 374 12.54 -6.00 -25.09
CA TRP A 374 12.28 -6.43 -26.46
C TRP A 374 12.20 -5.20 -27.38
N TYR A 375 13.04 -5.20 -28.41
CA TYR A 375 13.10 -4.12 -29.38
C TYR A 375 12.95 -4.67 -30.79
N ALA A 376 12.39 -3.89 -31.70
CA ALA A 376 12.33 -4.24 -33.11
C ALA A 376 12.60 -3.01 -33.96
N ASP A 377 13.30 -3.21 -35.07
CA ASP A 377 13.33 -2.26 -36.17
C ASP A 377 12.58 -2.85 -37.37
N ARG A 378 12.60 -2.17 -38.52
CA ARG A 378 11.90 -2.64 -39.72
C ARG A 378 12.34 -4.03 -40.21
N ASN A 379 13.57 -4.44 -39.88
CA ASN A 379 14.22 -5.63 -40.44
C ASN A 379 14.54 -6.70 -39.39
N ARG A 380 14.62 -6.35 -38.10
CA ARG A 380 15.23 -7.18 -37.06
C ARG A 380 14.52 -7.03 -35.72
N VAL A 381 14.71 -8.05 -34.88
CA VAL A 381 14.24 -8.08 -33.49
C VAL A 381 15.43 -8.29 -32.56
N TYR A 382 15.36 -7.69 -31.37
CA TYR A 382 16.41 -7.70 -30.37
C TYR A 382 15.86 -7.99 -28.99
N TYR A 383 16.68 -8.66 -28.17
CA TYR A 383 16.49 -8.78 -26.73
C TYR A 383 17.67 -8.09 -26.04
N GLU A 384 17.40 -7.08 -25.23
CA GLU A 384 18.37 -6.12 -24.68
C GLU A 384 19.17 -5.47 -25.82
N ASN A 385 20.41 -5.92 -26.04
CA ASN A 385 21.28 -5.46 -27.12
C ASN A 385 21.73 -6.61 -28.06
N ARG A 386 21.00 -7.74 -28.04
CA ARG A 386 21.34 -8.96 -28.80
C ARG A 386 20.35 -9.19 -29.93
N LEU A 387 20.87 -9.54 -31.10
CA LEU A 387 20.05 -9.85 -32.29
C LEU A 387 19.39 -11.22 -32.16
N LEU A 388 18.06 -11.26 -32.33
CA LEU A 388 17.34 -12.51 -32.52
C LEU A 388 17.44 -12.93 -34.00
N THR A 389 18.30 -13.90 -34.27
CA THR A 389 18.53 -14.36 -35.64
C THR A 389 17.29 -15.07 -36.19
N GLY A 390 16.80 -14.62 -37.34
CA GLY A 390 15.67 -15.22 -38.05
C GLY A 390 14.28 -14.79 -37.56
N ALA A 391 14.18 -13.97 -36.52
CA ALA A 391 12.90 -13.45 -36.04
C ALA A 391 12.28 -12.47 -37.03
N ASN A 392 10.99 -12.65 -37.32
CA ASN A 392 10.23 -11.74 -38.17
C ASN A 392 9.68 -10.54 -37.38
N PRO A 393 10.18 -9.31 -37.58
CA PRO A 393 9.75 -8.14 -36.82
C PRO A 393 8.29 -7.74 -37.04
N LEU A 394 7.66 -8.14 -38.15
CA LEU A 394 6.27 -7.76 -38.46
C LEU A 394 5.25 -8.58 -37.68
N THR A 395 5.60 -9.80 -37.29
CA THR A 395 4.73 -10.75 -36.60
C THR A 395 5.18 -11.03 -35.17
N PHE A 396 6.30 -10.44 -34.75
CA PHE A 396 6.87 -10.59 -33.43
C PHE A 396 5.93 -10.06 -32.35
N ARG A 397 5.69 -10.89 -31.35
CA ARG A 397 4.86 -10.57 -30.17
C ARG A 397 5.33 -11.35 -28.95
N ILE A 398 4.96 -10.85 -27.79
CA ILE A 398 5.25 -11.48 -26.50
C ILE A 398 4.11 -12.44 -26.15
N PHE A 399 4.42 -13.57 -25.51
CA PHE A 399 3.37 -14.49 -25.05
C PHE A 399 2.64 -13.94 -23.82
N PRO A 400 1.36 -14.31 -23.60
CA PRO A 400 0.71 -14.12 -22.32
C PRO A 400 1.39 -14.94 -21.20
N SER A 401 1.77 -14.29 -20.09
CA SER A 401 2.23 -14.99 -18.89
C SER A 401 1.05 -15.41 -18.04
N HIS A 402 1.01 -16.71 -17.69
CA HIS A 402 -0.02 -17.31 -16.85
C HIS A 402 0.44 -17.41 -15.40
N TYR A 403 -0.33 -16.83 -14.49
CA TYR A 403 -0.07 -16.89 -13.05
C TYR A 403 -0.93 -17.98 -12.42
N VAL A 404 -0.28 -19.00 -11.88
CA VAL A 404 -0.95 -20.16 -11.30
C VAL A 404 -0.82 -20.11 -9.78
N SER A 405 -1.95 -20.03 -9.10
CA SER A 405 -2.07 -20.15 -7.64
C SER A 405 -2.75 -21.47 -7.27
N GLU A 406 -3.03 -21.71 -5.98
CA GLU A 406 -3.68 -22.95 -5.55
C GLU A 406 -5.05 -23.16 -6.21
N ASN A 407 -5.84 -22.10 -6.32
CA ASN A 407 -7.26 -22.18 -6.68
C ASN A 407 -7.64 -21.36 -7.92
N HIS A 408 -6.69 -20.63 -8.52
CA HIS A 408 -6.97 -19.68 -9.59
C HIS A 408 -5.81 -19.57 -10.59
N VAL A 409 -6.16 -19.33 -11.85
CA VAL A 409 -5.22 -19.05 -12.93
C VAL A 409 -5.64 -17.75 -13.61
N SER A 410 -4.74 -16.77 -13.67
CA SER A 410 -4.91 -15.55 -14.45
C SER A 410 -3.85 -15.44 -15.55
N ASN A 411 -4.05 -14.53 -16.49
CA ASN A 411 -2.99 -14.06 -17.37
C ASN A 411 -2.96 -12.54 -17.49
N ASN A 412 -1.77 -11.98 -17.63
CA ASN A 412 -1.57 -10.53 -17.81
C ASN A 412 -1.24 -10.14 -19.26
N ASN A 413 -1.43 -11.09 -20.19
CA ASN A 413 -1.07 -10.98 -21.60
C ASN A 413 0.41 -10.66 -21.93
N LYS A 414 1.34 -10.63 -20.97
CA LYS A 414 2.70 -10.08 -21.19
C LYS A 414 3.80 -10.78 -20.37
N ASP A 415 4.32 -11.89 -20.88
CA ASP A 415 5.50 -12.58 -20.36
C ASP A 415 6.78 -11.72 -20.45
N ALA A 416 7.78 -12.04 -19.63
CA ALA A 416 9.05 -11.33 -19.62
C ALA A 416 10.10 -11.95 -20.55
N CYS A 417 10.07 -13.28 -20.67
CA CYS A 417 11.14 -14.05 -21.27
C CYS A 417 10.70 -14.75 -22.56
N TYR A 418 9.42 -15.07 -22.74
CA TYR A 418 8.94 -15.82 -23.89
C TYR A 418 8.24 -14.96 -24.94
N SER A 419 8.60 -15.17 -26.20
CA SER A 419 8.04 -14.46 -27.36
C SER A 419 7.93 -15.38 -28.59
N CYS A 420 7.19 -14.94 -29.61
CA CYS A 420 7.09 -15.63 -30.89
C CYS A 420 6.95 -14.65 -32.05
N ASP A 421 7.31 -15.10 -33.25
CA ASP A 421 7.05 -14.40 -34.51
C ASP A 421 6.01 -15.11 -35.38
N GLY A 422 5.29 -16.08 -34.82
CA GLY A 422 4.31 -16.92 -35.52
C GLY A 422 4.86 -18.24 -36.03
N ASP A 423 6.15 -18.31 -36.38
CA ASP A 423 6.81 -19.53 -36.88
C ASP A 423 7.84 -20.08 -35.87
N HIS A 424 8.34 -19.22 -34.99
CA HIS A 424 9.37 -19.51 -34.00
C HIS A 424 8.95 -19.05 -32.61
N VAL A 425 9.51 -19.71 -31.59
CA VAL A 425 9.38 -19.33 -30.18
C VAL A 425 10.76 -19.05 -29.62
N TYR A 426 10.88 -17.96 -28.87
CA TYR A 426 12.13 -17.51 -28.28
C TYR A 426 12.00 -17.47 -26.76
N TYR A 427 13.09 -17.82 -26.09
CA TYR A 427 13.33 -17.51 -24.69
C TYR A 427 14.49 -16.54 -24.62
N ARG A 428 14.18 -15.27 -24.32
CA ARG A 428 15.14 -14.16 -24.37
C ARG A 428 15.80 -14.10 -25.75
N ASP A 429 17.13 -14.10 -25.81
CA ASP A 429 17.90 -14.07 -27.06
C ASP A 429 17.99 -15.43 -27.78
N SER A 430 17.36 -16.49 -27.25
CA SER A 430 17.56 -17.88 -27.72
C SER A 430 16.32 -18.46 -28.42
N LEU A 431 16.52 -19.06 -29.59
CA LEU A 431 15.49 -19.82 -30.31
C LEU A 431 15.21 -21.17 -29.63
N ILE A 432 13.94 -21.48 -29.42
CA ILE A 432 13.48 -22.79 -28.95
C ILE A 432 12.95 -23.58 -30.14
N THR A 433 13.53 -24.77 -30.36
CA THR A 433 13.19 -25.63 -31.50
C THR A 433 12.14 -26.67 -31.14
N GLY A 434 11.32 -27.07 -32.11
CA GLY A 434 10.33 -28.13 -31.95
C GLY A 434 9.17 -27.77 -31.02
N VAL A 435 8.76 -26.50 -31.01
CA VAL A 435 7.65 -25.99 -30.20
C VAL A 435 6.34 -26.09 -30.97
N ASP A 436 5.32 -26.66 -30.34
CA ASP A 436 3.95 -26.53 -30.82
C ASP A 436 3.39 -25.17 -30.37
N ILE A 437 3.56 -24.16 -31.23
CA ILE A 437 3.23 -22.75 -30.93
C ILE A 437 1.75 -22.58 -30.56
N ALA A 438 0.86 -23.34 -31.19
CA ALA A 438 -0.58 -23.24 -30.96
C ALA A 438 -1.01 -23.67 -29.55
N THR A 439 -0.22 -24.52 -28.88
CA THR A 439 -0.49 -25.02 -27.53
C THR A 439 0.54 -24.56 -26.50
N PHE A 440 1.43 -23.64 -26.87
CA PHE A 440 2.47 -23.15 -25.99
C PHE A 440 1.88 -22.24 -24.89
N ILE A 441 2.25 -22.52 -23.64
CA ILE A 441 1.85 -21.77 -22.45
C ILE A 441 3.09 -21.55 -21.59
N CYS A 442 3.28 -20.33 -21.09
CA CYS A 442 4.32 -19.97 -20.15
C CYS A 442 3.78 -19.09 -19.01
N GLY A 443 4.54 -19.01 -17.92
CA GLY A 443 4.21 -18.14 -16.80
C GLY A 443 4.91 -18.55 -15.49
N TYR A 444 4.24 -18.31 -14.36
CA TYR A 444 4.78 -18.52 -13.02
C TYR A 444 3.79 -19.27 -12.11
N ASP A 445 4.27 -20.33 -11.45
CA ASP A 445 3.55 -21.08 -10.42
C ASP A 445 3.92 -20.51 -9.05
N TYR A 446 3.01 -19.73 -8.45
CA TYR A 446 3.21 -19.10 -7.15
C TYR A 446 3.30 -20.12 -6.01
N VAL A 447 2.67 -21.28 -6.16
CA VAL A 447 2.67 -22.31 -5.11
C VAL A 447 4.04 -22.97 -5.01
N ASN A 448 4.67 -23.23 -6.16
CA ASN A 448 6.02 -23.81 -6.19
C ASN A 448 7.13 -22.74 -6.34
N SER A 449 6.76 -21.46 -6.41
CA SER A 449 7.66 -20.34 -6.65
C SER A 449 8.62 -20.58 -7.82
N CYS A 450 8.09 -21.00 -8.97
CA CYS A 450 8.90 -21.30 -10.15
C CYS A 450 8.25 -20.91 -11.47
N SER A 451 9.06 -20.50 -12.44
CA SER A 451 8.62 -20.29 -13.82
C SER A 451 8.41 -21.61 -14.55
N PHE A 452 7.45 -21.61 -15.48
CA PHE A 452 7.18 -22.77 -16.34
C PHE A 452 6.94 -22.34 -17.79
N ALA A 453 7.21 -23.28 -18.69
CA ALA A 453 6.82 -23.19 -20.09
C ALA A 453 6.63 -24.60 -20.65
N PHE A 454 5.53 -24.84 -21.34
CA PHE A 454 5.23 -26.13 -21.95
C PHE A 454 4.39 -25.98 -23.22
N ASP A 455 4.34 -27.03 -24.01
CA ASP A 455 3.32 -27.24 -25.02
C ASP A 455 2.60 -28.58 -24.79
N LYS A 456 1.73 -28.98 -25.72
CA LYS A 456 1.01 -30.27 -25.61
C LYS A 456 1.94 -31.49 -25.57
N ASN A 457 3.17 -31.38 -26.09
CA ASN A 457 4.10 -32.49 -26.24
C ASN A 457 5.09 -32.60 -25.07
N ARG A 458 5.55 -31.48 -24.51
CA ARG A 458 6.59 -31.47 -23.46
C ARG A 458 6.68 -30.16 -22.67
N TYR A 459 7.49 -30.17 -21.62
CA TYR A 459 7.91 -28.99 -20.87
C TYR A 459 9.28 -28.49 -21.37
N TYR A 460 9.41 -27.17 -21.45
CA TYR A 460 10.64 -26.42 -21.77
C TYR A 460 11.28 -25.84 -20.51
N GLN A 461 10.45 -25.49 -19.53
CA GLN A 461 10.86 -24.98 -18.23
C GLN A 461 9.89 -25.45 -17.16
N GLY A 462 10.41 -25.68 -15.95
CA GLY A 462 9.63 -26.17 -14.82
C GLY A 462 9.34 -27.67 -14.88
N THR A 463 8.73 -28.19 -13.82
CA THR A 463 8.38 -29.61 -13.69
C THR A 463 6.87 -29.81 -13.69
N PRO A 464 6.36 -30.89 -14.31
CA PRO A 464 4.92 -31.20 -14.30
C PRO A 464 4.38 -31.31 -12.88
N ASN A 465 3.19 -30.76 -12.65
CA ASN A 465 2.44 -30.93 -11.41
C ASN A 465 0.93 -30.94 -11.69
N PRO A 466 0.08 -31.39 -10.74
CA PRO A 466 -1.35 -31.53 -10.97
C PRO A 466 -2.06 -30.24 -11.43
N ARG A 467 -1.59 -29.05 -11.04
CA ARG A 467 -2.18 -27.76 -11.45
C ARG A 467 -1.78 -27.41 -12.88
N LEU A 468 -0.49 -27.49 -13.19
CA LEU A 468 0.02 -27.23 -14.54
C LEU A 468 -0.53 -28.24 -15.55
N GLU A 469 -0.73 -29.49 -15.16
CA GLU A 469 -1.37 -30.51 -16.00
C GLU A 469 -2.84 -30.20 -16.28
N LYS A 470 -3.59 -29.64 -15.32
CA LYS A 470 -4.96 -29.17 -15.57
C LYS A 470 -4.98 -28.01 -16.56
N LEU A 471 -4.05 -27.05 -16.41
CA LEU A 471 -3.89 -25.93 -17.34
C LEU A 471 -3.54 -26.43 -18.75
N ARG A 472 -2.56 -27.34 -18.86
CA ARG A 472 -2.13 -27.96 -20.13
C ARG A 472 -3.24 -28.73 -20.84
N GLN A 473 -4.17 -29.32 -20.08
CA GLN A 473 -5.34 -30.02 -20.60
C GLN A 473 -6.54 -29.10 -20.90
N GLY A 474 -6.42 -27.78 -20.67
CA GLY A 474 -7.52 -26.84 -20.84
C GLY A 474 -8.66 -27.04 -19.84
N LYS A 475 -8.39 -27.65 -18.67
CA LYS A 475 -9.38 -27.95 -17.61
C LYS A 475 -9.44 -26.88 -16.52
N CYS A 476 -8.79 -25.74 -16.74
CA CYS A 476 -8.83 -24.57 -15.86
C CYS A 476 -9.50 -23.41 -16.59
N HIS A 477 -10.31 -22.65 -15.87
CA HIS A 477 -10.70 -21.33 -16.32
C HIS A 477 -9.49 -20.39 -16.17
N VAL A 478 -9.25 -19.54 -17.17
CA VAL A 478 -8.17 -18.55 -17.15
C VAL A 478 -8.82 -17.19 -17.22
N ASP A 479 -8.69 -16.43 -16.15
CA ASP A 479 -9.19 -15.06 -16.08
C ASP A 479 -8.19 -14.13 -16.79
N SER A 480 -8.69 -13.31 -17.72
CA SER A 480 -7.88 -12.29 -18.39
C SER A 480 -7.89 -11.01 -17.55
N GLU A 481 -6.71 -10.50 -17.20
CA GLU A 481 -6.58 -9.17 -16.59
C GLU A 481 -6.87 -8.02 -17.57
#